data_AF-A0A3P7L4S7-F1
#
_entry.id   AF-A0A3P7L4S7-F1
#
_cell.length_a   1.000
_cell.length_b   1.000
_cell.length_c   1.000
_cell.angle_alpha   90.00
_cell.angle_beta   90.00
_cell.angle_gamma   90.00
#
_symmetry.space_group_name_H-M   'P 1'
#
loop_
_entity.id
_entity.type
_entity.pdbx_description
1 polymer ?
#
loop_
_entity_poly.entity_id
_entity_poly.type
_entity_poly.pdbx_seq_one_letter_code
_entity_poly.pdbx_strand_id
1 'polypeptide(L)'
;MVVAVVTLFASTLDLMADFLVCSRIAEFLGNFQSKIAIEAAYGYFFFTGVSIFVYIFEMVDVCQTLKYEEENVFFARLAKSLVLALEEVPLPSLMNVLFTHEPRLSLAGPVFFSSCIKLVALCWGLVKFTKLRFFWPCLPLNPKHDTRENVRRCFTLNLYRCTMIIVNICHLLAIYIVIRNIIASRNGGRPIVVKDETV
;
A
#
# COMPACT_ATOMS: atom_id res chain seq x y z
N MET A 1 13.81 10.37 15.30
CA MET A 1 14.52 9.08 15.17
C MET A 1 13.61 7.84 15.16
N VAL A 2 12.86 7.53 16.23
CA VAL A 2 12.04 6.30 16.30
C VAL A 2 11.07 6.12 15.11
N VAL A 3 10.36 7.19 14.71
CA VAL A 3 9.42 7.13 13.58
C VAL A 3 10.12 6.73 12.27
N ALA A 4 11.32 7.26 12.02
CA ALA A 4 12.09 6.99 10.81
C ALA A 4 12.58 5.53 10.76
N VAL A 5 13.04 4.99 11.90
CA VAL A 5 13.46 3.58 12.01
C VAL A 5 12.28 2.64 11.77
N VAL A 6 11.13 2.89 12.38
CA VAL A 6 9.94 2.05 12.17
C VAL A 6 9.43 2.17 10.73
N THR A 7 9.46 3.36 10.13
CA THR A 7 9.14 3.53 8.70
C THR A 7 10.07 2.69 7.83
N LEU A 8 11.38 2.69 8.10
CA LEU A 8 12.34 1.88 7.33
C LEU A 8 11.99 0.39 7.36
N PHE A 9 11.75 -0.17 8.55
CA PHE A 9 11.34 -1.57 8.68
C PHE A 9 9.99 -1.85 8.01
N ALA A 10 9.00 -0.98 8.17
CA ALA A 10 7.68 -1.15 7.57
C ALA A 10 7.77 -1.18 6.03
N SER A 11 8.44 -0.21 5.41
CA SER A 11 8.58 -0.15 3.94
C SER A 11 9.42 -1.31 3.39
N THR A 12 10.41 -1.79 4.15
CA THR A 12 11.22 -2.95 3.75
C THR A 12 10.38 -4.23 3.77
N LEU A 13 9.62 -4.45 4.84
CA LEU A 13 8.73 -5.61 4.95
C LEU A 13 7.62 -5.58 3.89
N ASP A 14 7.08 -4.40 3.58
CA ASP A 14 6.07 -4.24 2.54
C ASP A 14 6.59 -4.65 1.16
N LEU A 15 7.78 -4.17 0.79
CA LEU A 15 8.43 -4.57 -0.46
C LEU A 15 8.74 -6.08 -0.51
N MET A 16 9.20 -6.66 0.60
CA MET A 16 9.41 -8.11 0.70
C MET A 16 8.12 -8.91 0.53
N ALA A 17 7.01 -8.40 1.06
CA ALA A 17 5.70 -9.02 0.92
C ALA A 17 5.21 -9.01 -0.54
N ASP A 18 5.54 -7.97 -1.30
CA ASP A 18 5.26 -7.91 -2.74
C ASP A 18 6.09 -8.90 -3.55
N PHE A 19 7.39 -9.03 -3.24
CA PHE A 19 8.23 -10.04 -3.87
C PHE A 19 7.77 -11.47 -3.57
N LEU A 20 7.31 -11.74 -2.34
CA LEU A 20 6.76 -13.04 -1.97
C LEU A 20 5.55 -13.40 -2.84
N VAL A 21 4.63 -12.46 -3.05
CA VAL A 21 3.44 -12.67 -3.89
C VAL A 21 3.84 -12.82 -5.35
N CYS A 22 4.74 -11.97 -5.87
CA CYS A 22 5.29 -12.08 -7.23
C CYS A 22 5.89 -13.47 -7.49
N SER A 23 6.72 -13.97 -6.57
CA SER A 23 7.36 -15.28 -6.71
C SER A 23 6.33 -16.40 -6.83
N ARG A 24 5.22 -16.30 -6.10
CA ARG A 24 4.16 -17.32 -6.12
C ARG A 24 3.25 -17.19 -7.33
N ILE A 25 2.96 -15.97 -7.78
CA ILE A 25 2.27 -15.75 -9.04
C ILE A 25 3.09 -16.33 -10.18
N ALA A 26 4.41 -16.11 -10.21
CA ALA A 26 5.30 -16.60 -11.28
C ALA A 26 5.28 -18.13 -11.39
N GLU A 27 5.30 -18.82 -10.25
CA GLU A 27 5.26 -20.29 -10.18
C GLU A 27 3.98 -20.88 -10.78
N PHE A 28 2.84 -20.22 -10.57
CA PHE A 28 1.52 -20.75 -10.98
C PHE A 28 0.89 -20.05 -12.19
N LEU A 29 1.56 -19.06 -12.78
CA LEU A 29 1.01 -18.23 -13.86
C LEU A 29 0.52 -19.05 -15.06
N GLY A 30 1.26 -20.10 -15.43
CA GLY A 30 0.90 -21.00 -16.53
C GLY A 30 -0.38 -21.80 -16.30
N ASN A 31 -0.82 -21.91 -15.04
CA ASN A 31 -2.03 -22.64 -14.66
C ASN A 31 -3.27 -21.75 -14.56
N PHE A 32 -3.13 -20.45 -14.85
CA PHE A 32 -4.26 -19.52 -14.77
C PHE A 32 -5.21 -19.71 -15.96
N GLN A 33 -6.51 -19.76 -15.66
CA GLN A 33 -7.57 -19.97 -16.64
C GLN A 33 -8.27 -18.67 -17.01
N SER A 34 -8.28 -17.68 -16.11
CA SER A 34 -8.94 -16.40 -16.34
C SER A 34 -7.98 -15.40 -17.01
N LYS A 35 -8.36 -14.88 -18.18
CA LYS A 35 -7.61 -13.80 -18.86
C LYS A 35 -7.44 -12.57 -17.96
N ILE A 36 -8.48 -12.22 -17.20
CA ILE A 36 -8.46 -11.08 -16.26
C ILE A 36 -7.45 -11.34 -15.14
N ALA A 37 -7.34 -12.58 -14.65
CA ALA A 37 -6.36 -12.95 -13.62
C ALA A 37 -4.92 -12.89 -14.17
N ILE A 38 -4.71 -13.33 -15.41
CA ILE A 38 -3.40 -13.23 -16.08
C ILE A 38 -2.99 -11.76 -16.26
N GLU A 39 -3.90 -10.89 -16.73
CA GLU A 39 -3.63 -9.46 -16.86
C GLU A 39 -3.36 -8.81 -15.49
N ALA A 40 -4.13 -9.17 -14.46
CA ALA A 40 -3.91 -8.68 -13.10
C ALA A 40 -2.55 -9.13 -12.54
N ALA A 41 -2.11 -10.35 -12.84
CA ALA A 41 -0.79 -10.86 -12.48
C ALA A 41 0.35 -10.08 -13.16
N TYR A 42 0.26 -9.82 -14.47
CA TYR A 42 1.23 -8.99 -15.17
C TYR A 42 1.25 -7.55 -14.65
N GLY A 43 0.07 -6.98 -14.37
CA GLY A 43 -0.04 -5.70 -13.68
C GLY A 43 0.65 -5.72 -12.33
N TYR A 44 0.47 -6.78 -11.54
CA TYR A 44 1.12 -6.93 -10.24
C TYR A 44 2.64 -6.91 -10.36
N PHE A 45 3.21 -7.69 -11.30
CA PHE A 45 4.66 -7.67 -11.57
C PHE A 45 5.16 -6.28 -11.95
N PHE A 46 4.45 -5.58 -12.83
CA PHE A 46 4.82 -4.23 -13.25
C PHE A 46 4.83 -3.25 -12.06
N PHE A 47 3.77 -3.24 -11.26
CA PHE A 47 3.68 -2.35 -10.10
C PHE A 47 4.62 -2.73 -8.96
N THR A 48 5.01 -4.01 -8.82
CA THR A 48 6.11 -4.40 -7.92
C THR A 48 7.46 -3.87 -8.44
N GLY A 49 7.67 -3.80 -9.76
CA GLY A 49 8.82 -3.09 -10.32
C GLY A 49 8.80 -1.60 -9.96
N VAL A 50 7.64 -0.95 -10.07
CA VAL A 50 7.45 0.46 -9.69
C VAL A 50 7.67 0.67 -8.19
N SER A 51 7.22 -0.25 -7.33
CA SER A 51 7.38 -0.12 -5.88
C SER A 51 8.85 -0.13 -5.44
N ILE A 52 9.74 -0.82 -6.15
CA ILE A 52 11.19 -0.72 -5.89
C ILE A 52 11.69 0.72 -6.04
N PHE A 53 11.28 1.43 -7.10
CA PHE A 53 11.69 2.83 -7.30
C PHE A 53 11.14 3.73 -6.20
N VAL A 54 9.87 3.53 -5.85
CA VAL A 54 9.18 4.32 -4.82
C VAL A 54 9.76 4.05 -3.43
N TYR A 55 10.13 2.81 -3.14
CA TYR A 55 10.89 2.40 -1.95
C TYR A 55 12.23 3.13 -1.87
N ILE A 56 13.00 3.23 -2.97
CA ILE A 56 14.25 3.99 -2.99
C ILE A 56 14.00 5.46 -2.62
N PHE A 57 12.97 6.09 -3.19
CA PHE A 57 12.62 7.47 -2.85
C PHE A 57 12.25 7.62 -1.36
N GLU A 58 11.47 6.71 -0.80
CA GLU A 58 11.15 6.73 0.63
C GLU A 58 12.39 6.49 1.51
N MET A 59 13.29 5.60 1.11
CA MET A 59 14.54 5.34 1.84
C MET A 59 15.47 6.55 1.83
N VAL A 60 15.56 7.28 0.72
CA VAL A 60 16.36 8.52 0.66
C VAL A 60 15.83 9.56 1.65
N ASP A 61 14.51 9.77 1.69
CA ASP A 61 13.85 10.68 2.65
C ASP A 61 14.09 10.27 4.11
N VAL A 62 13.95 8.97 4.41
CA VAL A 62 14.18 8.41 5.74
C VAL A 62 15.65 8.53 6.16
N CYS A 63 16.59 8.20 5.28
CA CYS A 63 18.03 8.28 5.56
C CYS A 63 18.50 9.73 5.75
N GLN A 64 17.98 10.67 4.96
CA GLN A 64 18.25 12.10 5.18
C GLN A 64 17.73 12.56 6.54
N THR A 65 16.51 12.16 6.91
CA THR A 65 15.92 12.46 8.21
C THR A 65 16.73 11.86 9.37
N LEU A 66 17.30 10.66 9.20
CA LEU A 66 18.18 10.03 10.21
C LEU A 66 19.54 10.71 10.31
N LYS A 67 20.13 11.14 9.20
CA LYS A 67 21.47 11.71 9.16
C LYS A 67 21.54 13.17 9.59
N TYR A 68 20.55 13.96 9.19
CA TYR A 68 20.57 15.42 9.37
C TYR A 68 19.55 15.90 10.41
N GLU A 69 18.74 15.02 10.98
CA GLU A 69 17.62 15.32 11.90
C GLU A 69 16.56 16.29 11.35
N GLU A 70 16.70 16.73 10.10
CA GLU A 70 15.76 17.58 9.38
C GLU A 70 14.93 16.75 8.41
N GLU A 71 13.61 16.81 8.57
CA GLU A 71 12.64 16.20 7.65
C GLU A 71 12.05 17.31 6.78
N ASN A 72 12.35 17.30 5.47
CA ASN A 72 11.71 18.23 4.56
C ASN A 72 10.26 17.81 4.34
N VAL A 73 9.35 18.53 5.01
CA VAL A 73 7.91 18.24 5.02
C VAL A 73 7.30 18.15 3.61
N PHE A 74 7.84 18.87 2.63
CA PHE A 74 7.36 18.78 1.24
C PHE A 74 7.75 17.44 0.60
N PHE A 75 9.03 17.07 0.66
CA PHE A 75 9.51 15.81 0.10
C PHE A 75 8.92 14.59 0.82
N ALA A 76 8.80 14.64 2.15
CA ALA A 76 8.19 13.56 2.93
C ALA A 76 6.70 13.33 2.54
N ARG A 77 5.94 14.41 2.29
CA ARG A 77 4.56 14.31 1.79
C ARG A 77 4.49 13.81 0.36
N LEU A 78 5.40 14.26 -0.51
CA LEU A 78 5.47 13.82 -1.90
C LEU A 78 5.79 12.33 -1.98
N ALA A 79 6.85 11.89 -1.30
CA ALA A 79 7.26 10.49 -1.24
C ALA A 79 6.11 9.61 -0.75
N LYS A 80 5.45 9.99 0.35
CA LYS A 80 4.33 9.19 0.86
C LYS A 80 3.10 9.19 -0.07
N SER A 81 2.83 10.28 -0.76
CA SER A 81 1.74 10.34 -1.75
C SER A 81 2.06 9.47 -2.98
N LEU A 82 3.33 9.39 -3.38
CA LEU A 82 3.79 8.51 -4.46
C LEU A 82 3.69 7.03 -4.06
N VAL A 83 4.11 6.67 -2.85
CA VAL A 83 3.88 5.33 -2.25
C VAL A 83 2.41 4.98 -2.33
N LEU A 84 1.54 5.90 -1.92
CA LEU A 84 0.11 5.64 -1.94
C LEU A 84 -0.41 5.36 -3.36
N ALA A 85 -0.07 6.24 -4.31
CA ALA A 85 -0.62 6.22 -5.65
C ALA A 85 -0.06 5.08 -6.53
N LEU A 86 1.22 4.73 -6.34
CA LEU A 86 1.93 3.80 -7.22
C LEU A 86 2.08 2.39 -6.63
N GLU A 87 1.88 2.22 -5.33
CA GLU A 87 2.12 0.93 -4.66
C GLU A 87 0.92 0.52 -3.81
N GLU A 88 0.56 1.31 -2.80
CA GLU A 88 -0.43 0.94 -1.78
C GLU A 88 -1.87 0.86 -2.31
N VAL A 89 -2.23 1.58 -3.38
CA VAL A 89 -3.54 1.42 -4.05
C VAL A 89 -3.49 0.35 -5.15
N PRO A 90 -2.54 0.39 -6.11
CA PRO A 90 -2.55 -0.53 -7.25
C PRO A 90 -2.34 -1.99 -6.85
N LEU A 91 -1.35 -2.29 -6.00
CA LEU A 91 -0.99 -3.68 -5.68
C LEU A 91 -2.10 -4.42 -4.92
N PRO A 92 -2.70 -3.87 -3.84
CA PRO A 92 -3.85 -4.50 -3.21
C PRO A 92 -5.05 -4.65 -4.15
N SER A 93 -5.28 -3.68 -5.04
CA SER A 93 -6.38 -3.72 -6.01
C SER A 93 -6.19 -4.85 -7.01
N LEU A 94 -5.00 -4.98 -7.59
CA LEU A 94 -4.65 -6.04 -8.52
C LEU A 94 -4.70 -7.41 -7.84
N MET A 95 -4.22 -7.51 -6.60
CA MET A 95 -4.33 -8.72 -5.81
C MET A 95 -5.79 -9.11 -5.53
N ASN A 96 -6.66 -8.14 -5.24
CA ASN A 96 -8.09 -8.38 -5.06
C ASN A 96 -8.75 -8.89 -6.35
N VAL A 97 -8.44 -8.27 -7.49
CA VAL A 97 -8.94 -8.70 -8.81
C VAL A 97 -8.47 -10.12 -9.11
N LEU A 98 -7.16 -10.38 -8.95
CA LEU A 98 -6.55 -11.68 -9.15
C LEU A 98 -7.27 -12.77 -8.32
N PHE A 99 -7.41 -12.54 -7.02
CA PHE A 99 -7.99 -13.53 -6.10
C PHE A 99 -9.51 -13.68 -6.27
N THR A 100 -10.21 -12.63 -6.73
CA THR A 100 -11.66 -12.71 -7.02
C THR A 100 -11.94 -13.53 -8.27
N HIS A 101 -11.13 -13.36 -9.33
CA HIS A 101 -11.32 -14.08 -10.59
C HIS A 101 -10.72 -15.47 -10.58
N GLU A 102 -9.68 -15.69 -9.77
CA GLU A 102 -8.98 -16.97 -9.73
C GLU A 102 -8.49 -17.28 -8.31
N PRO A 103 -9.41 -17.61 -7.37
CA PRO A 103 -9.04 -17.94 -6.01
C PRO A 103 -8.32 -19.30 -6.01
N ARG A 104 -6.99 -19.30 -5.91
CA ARG A 104 -6.16 -20.51 -5.86
C ARG A 104 -5.66 -20.76 -4.44
N LEU A 105 -5.75 -22.01 -3.98
CA LEU A 105 -5.30 -22.40 -2.63
C LEU A 105 -3.78 -22.15 -2.44
N SER A 106 -2.98 -22.34 -3.49
CA SER A 106 -1.53 -22.11 -3.47
C SER A 106 -1.15 -20.64 -3.25
N LEU A 107 -2.00 -19.71 -3.68
CA LEU A 107 -1.80 -18.27 -3.50
C LEU A 107 -2.41 -17.76 -2.19
N ALA A 108 -3.38 -18.47 -1.61
CA ALA A 108 -4.12 -18.00 -0.43
C ALA A 108 -3.22 -17.70 0.77
N GLY A 109 -2.26 -18.58 1.08
CA GLY A 109 -1.30 -18.37 2.18
C GLY A 109 -0.40 -17.14 1.98
N PRO A 110 0.35 -17.06 0.87
CA PRO A 110 1.18 -15.89 0.53
C PRO A 110 0.38 -14.57 0.47
N VAL A 111 -0.80 -14.58 -0.17
CA VAL A 111 -1.70 -13.41 -0.26
C VAL A 111 -2.18 -12.99 1.12
N PHE A 112 -2.54 -13.93 1.99
CA PHE A 112 -2.95 -13.62 3.38
C PHE A 112 -1.81 -12.97 4.16
N PHE A 113 -0.62 -13.58 4.15
CA PHE A 113 0.53 -13.07 4.87
C PHE A 113 0.97 -11.69 4.36
N SER A 114 1.03 -11.52 3.04
CA SER A 114 1.36 -10.24 2.40
C SER A 114 0.33 -9.16 2.72
N SER A 115 -0.96 -9.49 2.67
CA SER A 115 -2.03 -8.55 3.02
C SER A 115 -1.97 -8.11 4.49
N CYS A 116 -1.60 -9.01 5.41
CA CYS A 116 -1.38 -8.65 6.82
C CYS A 116 -0.22 -7.67 7.00
N ILE A 117 0.90 -7.89 6.30
CA ILE A 117 2.04 -6.95 6.33
C ILE A 117 1.63 -5.60 5.75
N LYS A 118 0.95 -5.59 4.60
CA LYS A 118 0.42 -4.37 3.97
C LYS A 118 -0.52 -3.61 4.90
N LEU A 119 -1.37 -4.31 5.66
CA LEU A 119 -2.25 -3.66 6.62
C LEU A 119 -1.45 -2.93 7.73
N VAL A 120 -0.38 -3.56 8.23
CA VAL A 120 0.50 -2.92 9.22
C VAL A 120 1.21 -1.71 8.62
N ALA A 121 1.75 -1.81 7.40
CA ALA A 121 2.40 -0.71 6.70
C ALA A 121 1.44 0.47 6.44
N LEU A 122 0.22 0.19 5.99
CA LEU A 122 -0.83 1.19 5.78
C LEU A 122 -1.27 1.87 7.08
N CYS A 123 -1.44 1.11 8.16
CA CYS A 123 -1.73 1.67 9.48
C CYS A 123 -0.59 2.58 9.96
N TRP A 124 0.67 2.20 9.72
CA TRP A 124 1.83 3.06 9.99
C TRP A 124 1.81 4.33 9.11
N GLY A 125 1.36 4.21 7.86
CA GLY A 125 1.15 5.33 6.95
C GLY A 125 0.20 6.39 7.51
N LEU A 126 -0.87 6.00 8.22
CA LEU A 126 -1.77 6.93 8.90
C LEU A 126 -1.07 7.72 10.02
N VAL A 127 -0.19 7.05 10.78
CA VAL A 127 0.63 7.70 11.81
C VAL A 127 1.56 8.74 11.18
N LYS A 128 2.23 8.38 10.07
CA LYS A 128 3.11 9.30 9.32
C LYS A 128 2.33 10.48 8.73
N PHE A 129 1.16 10.27 8.13
CA PHE A 129 0.31 11.35 7.63
C PHE A 129 -0.18 12.29 8.74
N THR A 130 -0.50 11.74 9.91
CA THR A 130 -0.89 12.54 11.08
C THR A 130 0.28 13.41 11.56
N LYS A 131 1.49 12.84 11.69
CA LYS A 131 2.71 13.58 12.03
C LYS A 131 2.99 14.71 11.04
N LEU A 132 2.86 14.43 9.74
CA LEU A 132 3.07 15.40 8.66
C LEU A 132 1.93 16.43 8.52
N ARG A 133 0.90 16.37 9.38
CA ARG A 133 -0.32 17.21 9.33
C ARG A 133 -1.00 17.16 7.96
N PHE A 134 -0.89 16.01 7.31
CA PHE A 134 -1.45 15.72 5.99
C PHE A 134 -2.67 14.79 6.09
N PHE A 135 -3.03 14.37 7.30
CA PHE A 135 -4.27 13.66 7.58
C PHE A 135 -5.41 14.65 7.84
N TRP A 136 -6.33 14.76 6.87
CA TRP A 136 -7.44 15.72 6.89
C TRP A 136 -8.31 15.62 8.17
N PRO A 137 -8.68 14.41 8.66
CA PRO A 137 -9.49 14.28 9.88
C PRO A 137 -8.81 14.81 11.16
N CYS A 138 -7.48 14.88 11.20
CA CYS A 138 -6.74 15.38 12.36
C CYS A 138 -6.33 16.87 12.25
N LEU A 139 -6.68 17.56 11.16
CA LEU A 139 -6.47 19.01 11.03
C LEU A 139 -7.13 19.87 12.13
N PRO A 140 -8.34 19.54 12.64
CA PRO A 140 -8.97 20.26 13.74
C PRO A 140 -8.14 20.30 15.04
N LEU A 141 -7.26 19.31 15.21
CA LEU A 141 -6.45 19.09 16.42
C LEU A 141 -5.09 19.80 16.37
N ASN A 142 -4.84 20.67 15.37
CA ASN A 142 -3.56 21.34 15.22
C ASN A 142 -3.37 22.41 16.34
N PRO A 143 -2.39 22.25 17.25
CA PRO A 143 -2.23 23.14 18.40
C PRO A 143 -1.76 24.56 18.05
N LYS A 144 -1.44 24.83 16.77
CA LYS A 144 -1.01 26.17 16.32
C LYS A 144 -2.14 27.19 16.15
N HIS A 145 -3.40 26.76 16.12
CA HIS A 145 -4.55 27.64 15.90
C HIS A 145 -5.70 27.27 16.82
N ASP A 146 -6.61 28.22 17.06
CA ASP A 146 -7.86 27.95 17.75
C ASP A 146 -8.69 26.90 17.01
N THR A 147 -9.42 26.08 17.77
CA THR A 147 -10.27 25.00 17.26
C THR A 147 -11.25 25.51 16.20
N ARG A 148 -11.84 26.69 16.41
CA ARG A 148 -12.77 27.34 15.46
C ARG A 148 -12.08 27.72 14.14
N GLU A 149 -10.83 28.16 14.19
CA GLU A 149 -10.05 28.50 13.00
C GLU A 149 -9.60 27.24 12.25
N ASN A 150 -9.18 26.19 12.96
CA ASN A 150 -8.85 24.91 12.34
C ASN A 150 -10.07 24.26 11.67
N VAL A 151 -11.25 24.33 12.29
CA VAL A 151 -12.51 23.85 11.70
C VAL A 151 -12.83 24.65 10.43
N ARG A 152 -12.74 25.98 10.46
CA ARG A 152 -12.94 26.81 9.26
C ARG A 152 -11.97 26.41 8.14
N ARG A 153 -10.67 26.28 8.45
CA ARG A 153 -9.62 25.86 7.50
C ARG A 153 -9.78 24.43 6.99
N CYS A 154 -10.54 23.58 7.68
CA CYS A 154 -10.90 22.23 7.25
C CYS A 154 -11.91 22.27 6.09
N PHE A 155 -12.81 23.28 6.10
CA PHE A 155 -13.86 23.48 5.10
C PHE A 155 -13.54 24.56 4.05
N THR A 156 -12.43 25.29 4.20
CA THR A 156 -11.90 26.15 3.14
C THR A 156 -11.21 25.29 2.07
N LEU A 157 -11.88 25.09 0.94
CA LEU A 157 -11.37 24.29 -0.18
C LEU A 157 -10.32 25.06 -1.00
N ASN A 158 -9.06 24.78 -0.70
CA ASN A 158 -7.92 25.16 -1.55
C ASN A 158 -7.41 23.91 -2.28
N LEU A 159 -6.70 24.07 -3.41
CA LEU A 159 -6.13 22.96 -4.18
C LEU A 159 -5.35 21.96 -3.30
N TYR A 160 -4.52 22.48 -2.40
CA TYR A 160 -3.78 21.68 -1.42
C TYR A 160 -4.68 20.81 -0.51
N ARG A 161 -5.85 21.34 -0.09
CA ARG A 161 -6.81 20.61 0.74
C ARG A 161 -7.58 19.57 -0.06
N CYS A 162 -7.95 19.88 -1.31
CA CYS A 162 -8.55 18.91 -2.21
C CYS A 162 -7.61 17.71 -2.43
N THR A 163 -6.33 17.96 -2.75
CA THR A 163 -5.32 16.89 -2.88
C THR A 163 -5.19 16.08 -1.60
N MET A 164 -5.14 16.74 -0.44
CA MET A 164 -5.07 16.06 0.86
C MET A 164 -6.28 15.14 1.10
N ILE A 165 -7.50 15.59 0.78
CA ILE A 165 -8.72 14.78 0.93
C ILE A 165 -8.65 13.56 0.01
N ILE A 166 -8.28 13.74 -1.26
CA ILE A 166 -8.15 12.65 -2.24
C ILE A 166 -7.14 11.61 -1.76
N VAL A 167 -5.94 12.04 -1.34
CA VAL A 167 -4.90 11.13 -0.82
C VAL A 167 -5.42 10.36 0.40
N ASN A 168 -6.08 11.02 1.35
CA ASN A 168 -6.61 10.32 2.52
C ASN A 168 -7.73 9.33 2.17
N ILE A 169 -8.60 9.65 1.19
CA ILE A 169 -9.61 8.73 0.69
C ILE A 169 -8.94 7.51 0.04
N CYS A 170 -7.94 7.72 -0.82
CA CYS A 170 -7.15 6.64 -1.42
C CYS A 170 -6.52 5.74 -0.36
N HIS A 171 -6.00 6.32 0.73
CA HIS A 171 -5.38 5.58 1.84
C HIS A 171 -6.38 4.70 2.57
N LEU A 172 -7.55 5.25 2.88
CA LEU A 172 -8.63 4.49 3.52
C LEU A 172 -9.19 3.40 2.59
N LEU A 173 -9.28 3.68 1.29
CA LEU A 173 -9.67 2.68 0.29
C LEU A 173 -8.64 1.55 0.18
N ALA A 174 -7.34 1.86 0.19
CA ALA A 174 -6.29 0.86 0.21
C ALA A 174 -6.42 -0.07 1.42
N ILE A 175 -6.62 0.50 2.62
CA ILE A 175 -6.87 -0.28 3.86
C ILE A 175 -8.09 -1.18 3.69
N TYR A 176 -9.19 -0.65 3.16
CA TYR A 176 -10.41 -1.42 2.93
C TYR A 176 -10.18 -2.59 1.97
N ILE A 177 -9.47 -2.37 0.86
CA ILE A 177 -9.13 -3.41 -0.12
C ILE A 177 -8.25 -4.49 0.50
N VAL A 178 -7.24 -4.10 1.28
CA VAL A 178 -6.37 -5.05 1.99
C VAL A 178 -7.17 -5.91 2.98
N ILE A 179 -8.10 -5.31 3.74
CA ILE A 179 -8.99 -6.07 4.63
C ILE A 179 -9.84 -7.06 3.85
N ARG A 180 -10.37 -6.66 2.68
CA ARG A 180 -11.10 -7.59 1.81
C ARG A 180 -10.23 -8.73 1.33
N ASN A 181 -8.98 -8.46 0.95
CA ASN A 181 -8.03 -9.50 0.55
C ASN A 181 -7.78 -10.50 1.67
N ILE A 182 -7.58 -10.03 2.91
CA ILE A 182 -7.40 -10.89 4.09
C ILE A 182 -8.62 -11.80 4.31
N ILE A 183 -9.84 -11.23 4.24
CA ILE A 183 -11.07 -12.01 4.42
C ILE A 183 -11.22 -13.04 3.30
N ALA A 184 -10.98 -12.65 2.06
CA ALA A 184 -11.08 -13.53 0.90
C ALA A 184 -10.06 -14.66 0.96
N SER A 185 -8.79 -14.37 1.26
CA SER A 185 -7.73 -15.35 1.34
C SER A 185 -7.86 -16.30 2.54
N ARG A 186 -8.44 -15.83 3.65
CA ARG A 186 -8.73 -16.65 4.84
C ARG A 186 -9.76 -17.74 4.58
N ASN A 187 -10.72 -17.50 3.68
CA ASN A 187 -11.74 -18.49 3.31
C ASN A 187 -11.20 -19.60 2.39
N GLY A 188 -9.91 -19.55 2.02
CA GLY A 188 -9.27 -20.52 1.14
C GLY A 188 -9.57 -20.30 -0.34
N GLY A 189 -8.81 -20.98 -1.20
CA GLY A 189 -9.00 -20.96 -2.65
C GLY A 189 -9.43 -22.33 -3.20
N ARG A 190 -9.80 -22.37 -4.49
CA ARG A 190 -10.05 -23.62 -5.20
C ARG A 190 -8.75 -24.42 -5.36
N PRO A 191 -8.79 -25.76 -5.29
CA PRO A 191 -7.63 -26.59 -5.54
C PRO A 191 -7.13 -26.42 -6.98
N ILE A 192 -5.82 -26.61 -7.19
CA ILE A 192 -5.23 -26.64 -8.52
C ILE A 192 -5.48 -28.03 -9.09
N VAL A 193 -6.20 -28.10 -10.21
CA VAL A 193 -6.09 -29.25 -11.12
C VAL A 193 -4.86 -28.99 -11.96
N VAL A 194 -3.75 -29.63 -11.62
CA VAL A 194 -2.54 -29.61 -12.45
C VAL A 194 -2.95 -30.28 -13.76
N LYS A 195 -2.80 -29.58 -14.89
CA LYS A 195 -2.83 -30.30 -16.17
C LYS A 195 -1.57 -31.15 -16.17
N ASP A 196 -1.73 -32.46 -16.03
CA ASP A 196 -0.62 -33.37 -16.26
C ASP A 196 0.00 -33.00 -17.61
N GLU A 197 1.30 -32.73 -17.61
CA GLU A 197 2.11 -32.71 -18.82
C GLU A 197 2.10 -34.14 -19.35
N THR A 198 1.06 -34.49 -20.10
CA THR A 198 1.06 -35.69 -20.94
C THR A 198 2.06 -35.42 -22.06
N VAL A 199 3.31 -35.81 -21.82
CA VAL A 199 4.33 -36.09 -22.84
C VAL A 199 3.83 -37.20 -23.74
#